data_AF-A0A0W0SP32-F1
#
_entry.id   AF-A0A0W0SP32-F1
#
_cell.length_a   1.000
_cell.length_b   1.000
_cell.length_c   1.000
_cell.angle_alpha   90.00
_cell.angle_beta   90.00
_cell.angle_gamma   90.00
#
_symmetry.space_group_name_H-M   'P 1'
#
loop_
_entity.id
_entity.type
_entity.pdbx_description
1 polymer ?
#
loop_
_entity_poly.entity_id
_entity_poly.type
_entity_poly.pdbx_seq_one_letter_code
_entity_poly.pdbx_strand_id
1 'polypeptide(L)'
;MLLALFMVRSVNLSEIAVTMDGDKASIDSHYKCIYRFFSKFELDFTWIARWIYALFFNKNHKVYLAIDRTNWYWGKAKINVFMFVMKE
;
A
#
# COMPACT_ATOMS: atom_id res chain seq x y z
N MET A 1 12.77 -6.91 4.36
CA MET A 1 11.41 -6.32 4.23
C MET A 1 10.87 -6.40 2.81
N LEU A 2 11.52 -5.81 1.79
CA LEU A 2 11.01 -5.85 0.41
C LEU A 2 10.88 -7.29 -0.13
N LEU A 3 11.88 -8.14 0.15
CA LEU A 3 11.81 -9.57 -0.18
C LEU A 3 10.67 -10.28 0.56
N ALA A 4 10.49 -9.99 1.85
CA ALA A 4 9.38 -10.52 2.65
C ALA A 4 8.00 -10.15 2.05
N LEU A 5 7.84 -8.93 1.54
CA LEU A 5 6.61 -8.52 0.83
C LEU A 5 6.36 -9.37 -0.42
N PHE A 6 7.39 -9.65 -1.23
CA PHE A 6 7.26 -10.49 -2.42
C PHE A 6 7.03 -11.96 -2.09
N MET A 7 7.63 -12.48 -1.01
CA MET A 7 7.47 -13.86 -0.59
C MET A 7 6.06 -14.12 -0.04
N VAL A 8 5.59 -13.24 0.86
CA VAL A 8 4.30 -13.42 1.55
C VAL A 8 3.13 -13.03 0.65
N ARG A 9 3.31 -12.03 -0.23
CA ARG A 9 2.24 -11.49 -1.11
C ARG A 9 0.98 -11.07 -0.32
N SER A 10 1.20 -10.54 0.89
CA SER A 10 0.17 -10.10 1.82
C SER A 10 0.52 -8.71 2.34
N VAL A 11 -0.50 -7.97 2.76
CA VAL A 11 -0.36 -6.69 3.47
C VAL A 11 -0.38 -6.87 5.00
N ASN A 12 -0.53 -8.11 5.48
CA ASN A 12 -0.52 -8.41 6.90
C ASN A 12 0.90 -8.26 7.49
N LEU A 13 1.10 -7.24 8.32
CA LEU A 13 2.40 -6.92 8.91
C LEU A 13 2.97 -8.05 9.76
N SER A 14 2.11 -8.86 10.40
CA SER A 14 2.53 -10.01 11.20
C SER A 14 3.10 -11.12 10.32
N GLU A 15 2.47 -11.40 9.17
CA GLU A 15 2.97 -12.40 8.22
C GLU A 15 4.28 -11.95 7.58
N ILE A 16 4.39 -10.65 7.26
CA ILE A 16 5.63 -10.06 6.74
C ILE A 16 6.76 -10.14 7.79
N ALA A 17 6.47 -9.87 9.07
CA ALA A 17 7.48 -9.88 10.13
C ALA A 17 8.15 -11.26 10.34
N VAL A 18 7.39 -12.35 10.11
CA VAL A 18 7.89 -13.74 10.24
C VAL A 18 8.92 -14.09 9.16
N THR A 19 8.77 -13.51 7.96
CA THR A 19 9.62 -13.84 6.79
C THR A 19 10.74 -12.82 6.55
N MET A 20 10.91 -11.87 7.47
CA MET A 20 12.01 -10.91 7.40
C MET A 20 13.33 -11.56 7.80
N ASP A 21 14.34 -11.39 6.95
CA ASP A 21 15.70 -11.87 7.20
C ASP A 21 16.36 -11.14 8.39
N GLY A 22 17.06 -11.90 9.24
CA GLY A 22 17.81 -11.36 10.37
C GLY A 22 17.86 -12.32 11.56
N ASP A 23 18.88 -13.19 11.61
CA ASP A 23 19.00 -14.28 12.59
C ASP A 23 19.03 -13.85 14.07
N LYS A 24 19.28 -12.57 14.34
CA LYS A 24 19.44 -12.02 15.70
C LYS A 24 18.22 -11.25 16.20
N ALA A 25 17.28 -10.90 15.33
CA ALA A 25 16.14 -10.07 15.68
C ALA A 25 14.91 -10.93 15.93
N SER A 26 14.18 -10.64 17.01
CA SER A 26 12.89 -11.29 17.25
C SER A 26 11.83 -10.82 16.24
N ILE A 27 10.81 -11.64 16.03
CA ILE A 27 9.65 -11.31 15.18
C ILE A 27 9.00 -9.99 15.64
N ASP A 28 8.93 -9.74 16.95
CA ASP A 28 8.42 -8.47 17.50
C ASP A 28 9.26 -7.26 17.08
N SER A 29 10.58 -7.43 16.98
CA SER A 29 11.48 -6.39 16.49
C SER A 29 11.24 -6.10 15.01
N HIS A 30 11.04 -7.15 14.20
CA HIS A 30 10.66 -7.02 12.78
C HIS A 30 9.32 -6.31 12.63
N TYR A 31 8.30 -6.70 13.40
CA TYR A 31 7.00 -6.03 13.38
C TYR A 31 7.13 -4.53 13.69
N LYS A 32 7.87 -4.17 14.75
CA LYS A 32 8.15 -2.77 15.09
C LYS A 32 8.98 -2.06 14.03
N CYS A 33 9.85 -2.75 13.30
CA CYS A 33 10.59 -2.20 12.17
C CYS A 33 9.65 -1.80 11.04
N ILE A 34 8.74 -2.71 10.63
CA ILE A 34 7.75 -2.45 9.59
C ILE A 34 6.81 -1.31 10.02
N TYR A 35 6.34 -1.34 11.26
CA TYR A 35 5.49 -0.27 11.80
C TYR A 35 6.21 1.09 11.77
N ARG A 36 7.48 1.14 12.21
CA ARG A 36 8.27 2.37 12.16
C ARG A 36 8.46 2.87 10.74
N PHE A 37 8.70 1.98 9.78
CA PHE A 37 8.79 2.32 8.37
C PHE A 37 7.51 3.03 7.93
N PHE A 38 6.34 2.41 8.05
CA PHE A 38 5.08 3.04 7.61
C PHE A 38 4.69 4.28 8.42
N SER A 39 5.14 4.42 9.67
CA SER A 39 4.86 5.60 10.49
C SER A 39 5.75 6.81 10.19
N LYS A 40 6.97 6.58 9.68
CA LYS A 40 7.99 7.63 9.51
C LYS A 40 8.37 7.88 8.05
N PHE A 41 8.14 6.90 7.19
CA PHE A 41 8.44 7.02 5.78
C PHE A 41 7.32 7.76 5.09
N GLU A 42 7.64 8.94 4.56
CA GLU A 42 6.72 9.71 3.74
C GLU A 42 6.71 9.16 2.31
N LEU A 43 5.56 8.67 1.89
CA LEU A 43 5.33 8.21 0.52
C LEU A 43 4.80 9.38 -0.31
N ASP A 44 5.62 9.90 -1.23
CA ASP A 44 5.13 10.89 -2.19
C ASP A 44 4.22 10.22 -3.21
N PHE A 45 2.91 10.40 -3.00
CA PHE A 45 1.86 9.86 -3.85
C PHE A 45 1.93 10.38 -5.28
N THR A 46 2.58 11.52 -5.54
CA THR A 46 2.79 12.05 -6.90
C THR A 46 3.67 11.11 -7.71
N TRP A 47 4.78 10.65 -7.12
CA TRP A 47 5.69 9.71 -7.76
C TRP A 47 5.03 8.35 -7.96
N ILE A 48 4.29 7.87 -6.95
CA ILE A 48 3.55 6.61 -7.04
C ILE A 48 2.50 6.68 -8.16
N ALA A 49 1.72 7.77 -8.23
CA ALA A 49 0.71 7.97 -9.26
C ALA A 49 1.33 8.01 -10.67
N ARG A 50 2.46 8.71 -10.84
CA ARG A 50 3.20 8.74 -12.12
C ARG A 50 3.73 7.35 -12.51
N TRP A 51 4.24 6.61 -11.54
CA TRP A 51 4.75 5.26 -11.76
C TRP A 51 3.63 4.29 -12.14
N ILE A 52 2.50 4.30 -11.43
CA ILE A 52 1.30 3.51 -11.79
C ILE A 52 0.81 3.92 -13.18
N TYR A 53 0.75 5.21 -13.49
CA TYR A 53 0.35 5.67 -14.81
C TYR A 53 1.27 5.11 -15.91
N ALA A 54 2.59 5.15 -15.69
CA ALA A 54 3.56 4.61 -16.64
C ALA A 54 3.49 3.08 -16.80
N LEU A 55 3.05 2.34 -15.78
CA LEU A 55 2.92 0.88 -15.84
C LEU A 55 1.67 0.42 -16.61
N PHE A 56 0.57 1.17 -16.50
CA PHE A 56 -0.74 0.69 -16.96
C PHE A 56 -1.34 1.50 -18.12
N PHE A 57 -0.82 2.67 -18.47
CA PHE A 57 -1.45 3.53 -19.47
C PHE A 57 -0.52 3.84 -20.63
N ASN A 58 -1.00 3.57 -21.84
CA ASN A 58 -0.32 3.97 -23.07
C ASN A 58 -0.79 5.36 -23.53
N LYS A 59 0.13 6.19 -24.02
CA LYS A 59 -0.19 7.51 -24.60
C LYS A 59 -1.17 7.45 -25.78
N ASN A 60 -1.29 6.30 -26.43
CA ASN A 60 -2.13 6.11 -27.60
C ASN A 60 -3.58 5.69 -27.24
N HIS A 61 -3.88 5.40 -25.97
CA HIS A 61 -5.19 4.95 -25.53
C HIS A 61 -5.92 6.05 -24.77
N LYS A 62 -7.26 6.03 -24.83
CA LYS A 62 -8.08 6.96 -24.05
C LYS A 62 -8.00 6.57 -22.59
N VAL A 63 -7.88 7.55 -21.71
CA VAL A 63 -7.94 7.35 -20.26
C VAL A 63 -9.29 7.83 -19.77
N TYR A 64 -10.02 6.94 -19.09
CA TYR A 64 -11.29 7.27 -18.45
C TYR A 64 -11.08 7.55 -16.97
N LEU A 65 -11.73 8.59 -16.47
CA LEU A 65 -11.79 8.88 -15.05
C LEU A 65 -13.03 8.18 -14.46
N ALA A 66 -12.80 7.17 -13.63
CA ALA A 66 -13.84 6.55 -12.83
C ALA A 66 -13.91 7.23 -11.45
N ILE A 67 -15.13 7.46 -10.99
CA ILE A 67 -15.41 8.09 -9.71
C ILE A 67 -16.28 7.13 -8.91
N ASP A 68 -15.92 6.90 -7.65
CA ASP A 68 -16.70 6.05 -6.76
C ASP A 68 -16.85 6.67 -5.36
N ARG A 69 -17.91 6.27 -4.65
CA ARG A 69 -18.14 6.63 -3.24
C ARG A 69 -18.14 5.37 -2.41
N THR A 70 -17.24 5.29 -1.44
CA THR A 70 -17.24 4.21 -0.45
C THR A 70 -17.52 4.74 0.95
N ASN A 71 -18.22 3.92 1.75
CA ASN A 71 -18.63 4.25 3.11
C ASN A 71 -17.96 3.26 4.06
N TRP A 72 -17.05 3.75 4.88
CA TRP A 72 -16.34 2.96 5.87
C TRP A 72 -16.94 3.20 7.26
N TYR A 73 -16.93 2.17 8.09
CA TYR A 73 -17.40 2.24 9.47
C TYR A 73 -16.23 1.98 10.40
N TRP A 74 -15.88 2.98 11.22
CA TRP A 74 -14.94 2.81 12.32
C TRP A 74 -15.73 2.74 13.62
N GLY A 75 -16.11 1.53 14.02
CA GLY A 75 -17.11 1.32 15.07
C GLY A 75 -18.44 1.95 14.66
N LYS A 76 -18.90 2.98 15.39
CA LYS A 76 -20.13 3.74 15.06
C LYS A 76 -19.88 4.95 14.16
N ALA A 77 -18.63 5.34 13.95
CA ALA A 77 -18.27 6.50 13.13
C ALA A 77 -18.32 6.16 11.64
N LYS A 78 -19.03 6.97 10.85
CA LYS A 78 -19.09 6.84 9.39
C LYS A 78 -18.00 7.69 8.75
N ILE A 79 -17.20 7.07 7.89
CA ILE A 79 -16.17 7.74 7.09
C ILE A 79 -16.59 7.60 5.63
N ASN A 80 -17.02 8.70 5.01
CA ASN A 80 -17.35 8.75 3.60
C ASN A 80 -16.08 9.08 2.81
N VAL A 81 -15.67 8.19 1.92
CA VAL A 81 -14.52 8.39 1.05
C VAL A 81 -15.02 8.55 -0.38
N PHE A 82 -14.64 9.66 -1.00
CA PHE A 82 -14.88 9.92 -2.43
C PHE A 82 -13.59 9.66 -3.18
N MET A 83 -13.59 8.66 -4.05
CA MET A 83 -12.41 8.13 -4.70
C MET A 83 -12.44 8.39 -6.21
N PHE A 84 -11.27 8.69 -6.77
CA PHE A 84 -11.03 8.83 -8.20
C PHE A 84 -9.99 7.81 -8.64
N VAL A 85 -10.26 7.12 -9.75
CA VAL A 85 -9.37 6.12 -10.34
C VAL A 85 -9.31 6.32 -11.84
N MET A 86 -8.10 6.26 -12.40
CA MET A 86 -7.92 6.22 -13.85
C MET A 86 -8.11 4.79 -14.36
N LYS A 87 -8.78 4.63 -15.49
CA LYS A 87 -9.03 3.35 -16.15
C LYS A 87 -8.70 3.46 -17.64
N GLU A 88 -8.03 2.44 -18.19
CA GLU A 88 -7.75 2.32 -19.63
C GLU A 88 -8.98 1.81 -20.39
#